data_AF-A0AA95RV78-F1
#
_entry.id   AF-A0AA95RV78-F1
#
_cell.length_a   1.000
_cell.length_b   1.000
_cell.length_c   1.000
_cell.angle_alpha   90.00
_cell.angle_beta   90.00
_cell.angle_gamma   90.00
#
_symmetry.space_group_name_H-M   'P 1'
#
loop_
_entity.id
_entity.type
_entity.pdbx_description
1 polymer ?
#
loop_
_entity_poly.entity_id
_entity_poly.type
_entity_poly.pdbx_seq_one_letter_code
_entity_poly.pdbx_strand_id
1 'polypeptide(L)'
;MAGKLAEAFETYGDPNDKKITTEEILEAMDLYSKKSSGYVARRIKSGLSKKEIAYFLEHKNEYPNLEVLEESSRHYDTDTVAVQAVGYVKFFKSSTSLDLYKDVLQAMKNNQDPGLNYKEDELVGFDGLELQYQKELRGQNGYKEVSVDPQNMAEKIVNIEPPVKGSNIWTTINKKFS
;
A
#
# COMPACT_ATOMS: atom_id res chain seq x y z
N MET A 1 19.15 -5.16 11.20
CA MET A 1 18.36 -4.62 10.08
C MET A 1 17.36 -3.56 10.56
N ALA A 2 16.41 -3.88 11.45
CA ALA A 2 15.40 -2.92 11.92
C ALA A 2 15.96 -1.60 12.47
N GLY A 3 17.01 -1.63 13.31
CA GLY A 3 17.65 -0.40 13.81
C GLY A 3 18.25 0.49 12.70
N LYS A 4 18.89 -0.13 11.69
CA LYS A 4 19.41 0.59 10.51
C LYS A 4 18.29 1.22 9.67
N LEU A 5 17.13 0.56 9.61
CA LEU A 5 15.96 1.12 8.92
C LEU A 5 15.41 2.31 9.70
N ALA A 6 15.27 2.21 11.02
CA ALA A 6 14.81 3.30 11.87
C ALA A 6 15.72 4.54 11.74
N GLU A 7 17.03 4.35 11.80
CA GLU A 7 18.03 5.41 11.63
C GLU A 7 17.95 6.07 10.25
N ALA A 8 17.79 5.27 9.19
CA ALA A 8 17.62 5.79 7.84
C ALA A 8 16.33 6.62 7.69
N PHE A 9 15.21 6.13 8.22
CA PHE A 9 13.95 6.87 8.22
C PHE A 9 14.03 8.16 9.04
N GLU A 10 14.76 8.16 10.17
CA GLU A 10 14.97 9.37 10.96
C GLU A 10 15.87 10.40 10.26
N THR A 11 16.89 9.93 9.54
CA THR A 11 17.87 10.79 8.88
C THR A 11 17.34 11.39 7.57
N TYR A 12 16.63 10.59 6.78
CA TYR A 12 16.21 10.95 5.43
C TYR A 12 14.70 11.20 5.28
N GLY A 13 13.90 10.89 6.30
CA GLY A 13 12.46 11.13 6.32
C GLY A 13 12.07 12.61 6.39
N ASP A 14 10.78 12.89 6.19
CA ASP A 14 10.24 14.22 6.47
C ASP A 14 10.23 14.47 7.99
N PRO A 15 10.82 15.58 8.49
CA PRO A 15 10.80 15.90 9.92
C PRO A 15 9.40 16.06 10.53
N ASN A 16 8.38 16.31 9.70
CA ASN A 16 7.00 16.48 10.14
C ASN A 16 6.22 15.16 10.16
N ASP A 17 6.75 14.10 9.54
CA ASP A 17 6.11 12.78 9.55
C ASP A 17 6.25 12.12 10.92
N LYS A 18 5.29 11.23 11.23
CA LYS A 18 5.40 10.35 12.39
C LYS A 18 6.66 9.49 12.24
N LYS A 19 7.58 9.61 13.19
CA LYS A 19 8.76 8.73 13.29
C LYS A 19 8.30 7.30 13.56
N ILE A 20 8.82 6.38 12.77
CA ILE A 20 8.63 4.94 12.97
C ILE A 20 9.73 4.42 13.90
N THR A 21 9.37 3.69 14.95
CA THR A 21 10.36 3.15 15.89
C THR A 21 10.93 1.81 15.42
N THR A 22 12.04 1.39 16.04
CA THR A 22 12.63 0.06 15.76
C THR A 22 11.65 -1.06 16.10
N GLU A 23 10.86 -0.90 17.17
CA GLU A 23 9.84 -1.85 17.59
C GLU A 23 8.70 -1.94 16.57
N GLU A 24 8.21 -0.80 16.08
CA GLU A 24 7.18 -0.77 15.02
C GLU A 24 7.68 -1.45 13.74
N ILE A 25 8.95 -1.24 13.36
CA ILE A 25 9.57 -1.93 12.22
C ILE A 25 9.66 -3.44 12.48
N LEU A 26 10.12 -3.87 13.65
CA LEU A 26 10.20 -5.30 14.00
C LEU A 26 8.83 -5.97 13.96
N GLU A 27 7.80 -5.27 14.43
CA GLU A 27 6.42 -5.76 14.40
C GLU A 27 5.85 -5.83 12.98
N ALA A 28 6.24 -4.89 12.11
CA ALA A 28 5.88 -4.89 10.69
C ALA A 28 6.59 -6.02 9.93
N MET A 29 7.88 -6.29 10.24
CA MET A 29 8.66 -7.36 9.60
C MET A 29 8.09 -8.76 9.85
N ASP A 30 7.34 -8.96 10.94
CA ASP A 30 6.71 -10.25 11.29
C ASP A 30 7.70 -11.44 11.22
N LEU A 31 8.91 -11.27 11.78
CA LEU A 31 10.03 -12.22 11.63
C LEU A 31 9.71 -13.66 12.06
N TYR A 32 8.73 -13.83 12.94
CA TYR A 32 8.29 -15.13 13.44
C TYR A 32 7.01 -15.63 12.74
N SER A 33 6.61 -15.01 11.63
CA SER A 33 5.42 -15.37 10.84
C SER A 33 4.15 -15.47 11.70
N LYS A 34 4.00 -14.60 12.70
CA LYS A 34 2.85 -14.59 13.61
C LYS A 34 1.60 -14.06 12.91
N LYS A 35 1.76 -13.17 11.93
CA LYS A 35 0.65 -12.54 11.20
C LYS A 35 0.33 -13.30 9.91
N SER A 36 1.33 -13.80 9.19
CA SER A 36 1.10 -14.71 8.05
C SER A 36 2.26 -15.67 7.86
N SER A 37 1.96 -16.90 7.43
CA SER A 37 2.96 -17.91 7.09
C SER A 37 3.53 -17.71 5.68
N GLY A 38 4.76 -18.19 5.47
CA GLY A 38 5.43 -18.22 4.16
C GLY A 38 6.09 -16.91 3.73
N TYR A 39 6.66 -16.90 2.53
CA TYR A 39 7.26 -15.72 1.92
C TYR A 39 6.19 -14.74 1.41
N VAL A 40 5.78 -13.80 2.27
CA VAL A 40 4.86 -12.72 1.92
C VAL A 40 5.52 -11.38 2.25
N ALA A 41 5.56 -10.48 1.27
CA ALA A 41 6.10 -9.14 1.46
C ALA A 41 5.37 -8.42 2.60
N ARG A 42 6.14 -7.80 3.50
CA ARG A 42 5.61 -7.03 4.63
C ARG A 42 5.87 -5.56 4.41
N ARG A 43 4.82 -4.74 4.44
CA ARG A 43 4.96 -3.29 4.36
C ARG A 43 5.57 -2.76 5.66
N ILE A 44 6.72 -2.09 5.55
CA ILE A 44 7.39 -1.43 6.69
C ILE A 44 6.93 0.03 6.83
N LYS A 45 6.95 0.78 5.73
CA LYS A 45 6.54 2.20 5.69
C LYS A 45 5.91 2.50 4.33
N SER A 46 4.87 3.34 4.32
CA SER A 46 4.31 3.97 3.11
C SER A 46 4.57 5.48 3.14
N GLY A 47 4.41 6.15 1.99
CA GLY A 47 4.61 7.60 1.90
C GLY A 47 6.08 8.01 2.05
N LEU A 48 7.00 7.25 1.46
CA LEU A 48 8.43 7.57 1.52
C LEU A 48 8.73 8.92 0.86
N SER A 49 9.58 9.70 1.52
CA SER A 49 10.15 10.94 0.97
C SER A 49 11.06 10.63 -0.22
N LYS A 50 11.27 11.61 -1.11
CA LYS A 50 12.23 11.46 -2.22
C LYS A 50 13.65 11.12 -1.74
N LYS A 51 14.04 11.61 -0.57
CA LYS A 51 15.34 11.34 0.05
C LYS A 51 15.43 9.90 0.56
N GLU A 52 14.37 9.41 1.21
CA GLU A 52 14.28 8.01 1.64
C GLU A 52 14.35 7.07 0.44
N ILE A 53 13.57 7.34 -0.61
CA ILE A 53 13.58 6.55 -1.85
C ILE A 53 14.99 6.50 -2.45
N ALA A 54 15.63 7.66 -2.63
CA ALA A 54 16.98 7.73 -3.20
C ALA A 54 17.99 6.94 -2.34
N TYR A 55 17.96 7.14 -1.02
CA TYR A 55 18.86 6.45 -0.10
C TYR A 55 18.73 4.92 -0.19
N PHE A 56 17.51 4.38 -0.14
CA PHE A 56 17.31 2.93 -0.20
C PHE A 56 17.61 2.33 -1.57
N LEU A 57 17.45 3.11 -2.66
CA LEU A 57 17.86 2.67 -3.99
C LEU A 57 19.39 2.62 -4.14
N GLU A 58 20.11 3.62 -3.61
CA GLU A 58 21.58 3.66 -3.62
C GLU A 58 22.19 2.58 -2.72
N HIS A 59 21.58 2.32 -1.55
CA HIS A 59 22.09 1.38 -0.54
C HIS A 59 21.41 0.01 -0.62
N LYS A 60 20.80 -0.35 -1.76
CA LYS A 60 20.03 -1.59 -1.92
C LYS A 60 20.81 -2.84 -1.48
N ASN A 61 22.13 -2.87 -1.70
CA ASN A 61 23.00 -3.99 -1.31
C ASN A 61 23.14 -4.15 0.21
N GLU A 62 22.92 -3.09 1.00
CA GLU A 62 22.97 -3.13 2.46
C GLU A 62 21.68 -3.65 3.10
N TYR A 63 20.59 -3.66 2.31
CA TYR A 63 19.26 -4.08 2.74
C TYR A 63 18.77 -5.26 1.88
N PRO A 64 19.41 -6.45 2.00
CA PRO A 64 18.91 -7.64 1.31
C PRO A 64 17.47 -7.91 1.74
N ASN A 65 16.60 -8.17 0.77
CA ASN A 65 15.15 -8.39 0.94
C ASN A 65 14.31 -7.14 1.27
N LEU A 66 14.89 -5.93 1.26
CA LEU A 66 14.12 -4.69 1.25
C LEU A 66 13.80 -4.29 -0.19
N GLU A 67 12.55 -3.92 -0.45
CA GLU A 67 12.13 -3.38 -1.73
C GLU A 67 11.35 -2.09 -1.56
N VAL A 68 11.65 -1.11 -2.41
CA VAL A 68 10.86 0.10 -2.58
C VAL A 68 9.89 -0.15 -3.72
N LEU A 69 8.60 -0.12 -3.42
CA LEU A 69 7.53 -0.34 -4.39
C LEU A 69 6.76 0.96 -4.61
N GLU A 70 6.40 1.21 -5.87
CA GLU A 70 5.47 2.28 -6.20
C GLU A 70 4.03 1.81 -5.96
N GLU A 71 3.23 2.65 -5.29
CA GLU A 71 1.83 2.38 -5.00
C GLU A 71 0.98 3.61 -5.35
N SER A 72 -0.29 3.39 -5.73
CA SER A 72 -1.21 4.48 -6.02
C SER A 72 -1.54 5.26 -4.73
N SER A 73 -1.11 6.52 -4.67
CA SER A 73 -1.42 7.45 -3.57
C SER A 73 -2.54 8.43 -3.97
N ARG A 74 -3.40 8.78 -3.00
CA ARG A 74 -4.49 9.75 -3.21
C ARG A 74 -3.95 11.13 -2.91
N HIS A 75 -4.21 12.08 -3.81
CA HIS A 75 -3.89 13.49 -3.60
C HIS A 75 -5.18 14.29 -3.76
N TYR A 76 -5.51 15.06 -2.72
CA TYR A 76 -6.69 15.92 -2.70
C TYR A 76 -6.22 17.37 -2.77
N ASP A 77 -6.82 18.14 -3.66
CA ASP A 77 -6.70 19.59 -3.62
C ASP A 77 -7.46 20.11 -2.38
N THR A 78 -6.73 20.72 -1.44
CA THR A 78 -7.28 21.19 -0.17
C THR A 78 -8.08 22.48 -0.30
N ASP A 79 -7.90 23.23 -1.39
CA ASP A 79 -8.31 24.63 -1.46
C ASP A 79 -9.79 24.81 -1.84
N THR A 80 -10.47 23.72 -2.23
CA THR A 80 -11.76 23.85 -2.94
C THR A 80 -12.86 22.86 -2.55
N VAL A 81 -12.60 21.90 -1.64
CA VAL A 81 -13.48 20.73 -1.53
C VAL A 81 -14.24 20.63 -0.20
N ALA A 82 -15.53 20.30 -0.29
CA ALA A 82 -16.32 19.86 0.86
C ALA A 82 -15.87 18.45 1.26
N VAL A 83 -15.17 18.31 2.40
CA VAL A 83 -14.57 17.04 2.88
C VAL A 83 -15.59 15.90 2.93
N GLN A 84 -16.85 16.21 3.28
CA GLN A 84 -17.94 15.24 3.32
C GLN A 84 -18.31 14.67 1.93
N ALA A 85 -18.18 15.46 0.86
CA ALA A 85 -18.50 15.01 -0.49
C ALA A 85 -17.40 14.09 -1.07
N VAL A 86 -16.14 14.36 -0.75
CA VAL A 86 -15.02 13.47 -1.13
C VAL A 86 -15.15 12.13 -0.44
N GLY A 87 -15.52 12.16 0.84
CA GLY A 87 -15.51 10.97 1.69
C GLY A 87 -14.10 10.64 2.17
N TYR A 88 -13.86 9.38 2.48
CA TYR A 88 -12.61 8.92 3.07
C TYR A 88 -12.30 7.47 2.70
N VAL A 89 -11.08 7.05 2.98
CA VAL A 89 -10.59 5.68 2.76
C VAL A 89 -10.43 4.90 4.06
N LYS A 90 -10.52 3.57 3.99
CA LYS A 90 -10.17 2.63 5.07
C LYS A 90 -9.31 1.51 4.52
N PHE A 91 -8.61 0.78 5.39
CA PHE A 91 -8.01 -0.49 4.96
C PHE A 91 -9.09 -1.46 4.49
N PHE A 92 -8.81 -2.22 3.42
CA PHE A 92 -9.73 -3.20 2.85
C PHE A 92 -10.22 -4.19 3.91
N LYS A 93 -9.34 -4.69 4.77
CA LYS A 93 -9.71 -5.59 5.90
C LYS A 93 -10.74 -4.98 6.87
N SER A 94 -10.80 -3.65 6.96
CA SER A 94 -11.72 -2.90 7.81
C SER A 94 -12.90 -2.29 7.05
N SER A 95 -13.09 -2.67 5.78
CA SER A 95 -14.12 -2.12 4.89
C SER A 95 -15.31 -3.07 4.66
N THR A 96 -15.23 -4.31 5.17
CA THR A 96 -16.21 -5.39 4.96
C THR A 96 -17.59 -5.14 5.57
N SER A 97 -17.82 -4.01 6.25
CA SER A 97 -19.17 -3.56 6.60
C SER A 97 -20.00 -3.16 5.38
N LEU A 98 -19.37 -2.77 4.27
CA LEU A 98 -20.03 -2.44 3.00
C LEU A 98 -20.18 -3.69 2.13
N ASP A 99 -21.36 -3.88 1.54
CA ASP A 99 -21.65 -5.06 0.72
C ASP A 99 -20.74 -5.17 -0.51
N LEU A 100 -20.36 -4.04 -1.12
CA LEU A 100 -19.35 -3.96 -2.18
C LEU A 100 -18.10 -4.77 -1.84
N TYR A 101 -17.56 -4.58 -0.63
CA TYR A 101 -16.30 -5.21 -0.24
C TYR A 101 -16.46 -6.66 0.21
N LYS A 102 -17.66 -7.06 0.65
CA LYS A 102 -17.99 -8.47 0.83
C LYS A 102 -18.01 -9.20 -0.51
N ASP A 103 -18.61 -8.59 -1.53
CA ASP A 103 -18.68 -9.16 -2.88
C ASP A 103 -17.30 -9.26 -3.51
N VAL A 104 -16.47 -8.21 -3.38
CA VAL A 104 -15.06 -8.23 -3.79
C VAL A 104 -14.31 -9.38 -3.11
N LEU A 105 -14.46 -9.54 -1.79
CA LEU A 105 -13.79 -10.60 -1.04
C LEU A 105 -14.21 -12.00 -1.54
N GLN A 106 -15.48 -12.19 -1.90
CA GLN A 106 -15.95 -13.46 -2.48
C GLN A 106 -15.39 -13.67 -3.89
N ALA A 107 -15.37 -12.63 -4.73
CA ALA A 107 -14.83 -12.71 -6.09
C ALA A 107 -13.34 -13.06 -6.10
N MET A 108 -12.56 -12.51 -5.17
CA MET A 108 -11.12 -12.78 -5.04
C MET A 108 -10.79 -14.26 -4.82
N LYS A 109 -11.69 -15.05 -4.19
CA LYS A 109 -11.46 -16.48 -3.93
C LYS A 109 -11.26 -17.30 -5.21
N ASN A 110 -11.84 -16.84 -6.31
CA ASN A 110 -11.78 -17.53 -7.60
C ASN A 110 -10.97 -16.75 -8.64
N ASN A 111 -10.37 -15.60 -8.25
CA ASN A 111 -9.64 -14.76 -9.18
C ASN A 111 -8.17 -15.19 -9.24
N GLN A 112 -7.72 -15.56 -10.44
CA GLN A 112 -6.36 -16.00 -10.69
C GLN A 112 -5.38 -14.85 -10.93
N ASP A 113 -5.88 -13.64 -11.22
CA ASP A 113 -5.05 -12.45 -11.43
C ASP A 113 -4.73 -11.77 -10.08
N PRO A 114 -3.47 -11.82 -9.59
CA PRO A 114 -3.10 -11.21 -8.33
C PRO A 114 -3.23 -9.68 -8.33
N GLY A 115 -3.11 -9.03 -9.49
CA GLY A 115 -3.18 -7.57 -9.62
C GLY A 115 -4.60 -7.02 -9.40
N LEU A 116 -5.60 -7.85 -9.66
CA LEU A 116 -7.02 -7.54 -9.41
C LEU A 116 -7.46 -7.83 -7.96
N ASN A 117 -6.66 -8.61 -7.22
CA ASN A 117 -6.94 -8.94 -5.83
C ASN A 117 -6.56 -7.77 -4.89
N TYR A 118 -7.41 -7.54 -3.88
CA TYR A 118 -7.17 -6.51 -2.87
C TYR A 118 -6.23 -7.02 -1.79
N LYS A 119 -5.25 -6.20 -1.40
CA LYS A 119 -4.44 -6.50 -0.21
C LYS A 119 -5.21 -6.07 1.05
N GLU A 120 -5.05 -6.81 2.14
CA GLU A 120 -5.74 -6.49 3.40
C GLU A 120 -5.44 -5.08 3.91
N ASP A 121 -4.21 -4.61 3.69
CA ASP A 121 -3.69 -3.30 4.06
C ASP A 121 -3.74 -2.28 2.90
N GLU A 122 -4.47 -2.59 1.83
CA GLU A 122 -4.78 -1.65 0.77
C GLU A 122 -5.81 -0.64 1.28
N LEU A 123 -5.60 0.66 1.02
CA LEU A 123 -6.61 1.68 1.27
C LEU A 123 -7.68 1.62 0.16
N VAL A 124 -8.94 1.64 0.56
CA VAL A 124 -10.11 1.59 -0.33
C VAL A 124 -11.13 2.66 0.08
N GLY A 125 -11.81 3.25 -0.88
CA GLY A 125 -12.81 4.26 -0.64
C GLY A 125 -13.98 3.73 0.16
N PHE A 126 -14.31 4.39 1.26
CA PHE A 126 -15.33 3.91 2.19
C PHE A 126 -16.59 4.76 2.18
N ASP A 127 -16.50 6.01 1.73
CA ASP A 127 -17.65 6.91 1.60
C ASP A 127 -17.43 7.93 0.48
N GLY A 128 -18.48 8.67 0.12
CA GLY A 128 -18.43 9.77 -0.84
C GLY A 128 -17.90 9.36 -2.21
N LEU A 129 -17.19 10.29 -2.86
CA LEU A 129 -16.56 10.06 -4.16
C LEU A 129 -15.50 8.97 -4.13
N GLU A 130 -14.78 8.81 -3.02
CA GLU A 130 -13.81 7.74 -2.84
C GLU A 130 -14.45 6.36 -3.04
N LEU A 131 -15.61 6.12 -2.41
CA LEU A 131 -16.34 4.87 -2.61
C LEU A 131 -16.97 4.79 -4.01
N GLN A 132 -17.62 5.87 -4.45
CA GLN A 132 -18.36 5.90 -5.72
C GLN A 132 -17.47 5.57 -6.91
N TYR A 133 -16.23 6.04 -6.90
CA TYR A 133 -15.27 5.84 -7.98
C TYR A 133 -14.08 4.96 -7.58
N GLN A 134 -14.25 4.10 -6.58
CA GLN A 134 -13.21 3.19 -6.11
C GLN A 134 -12.61 2.37 -7.25
N LYS A 135 -13.44 1.91 -8.21
CA LYS A 135 -12.99 1.07 -9.33
C LYS A 135 -12.04 1.83 -10.25
N GLU A 136 -12.31 3.10 -10.50
CA GLU A 136 -11.50 3.97 -11.36
C GLU A 136 -10.25 4.45 -10.63
N LEU A 137 -10.37 4.84 -9.35
CA LEU A 137 -9.28 5.39 -8.54
C LEU A 137 -8.22 4.37 -8.16
N ARG A 138 -8.62 3.11 -7.93
CA ARG A 138 -7.74 2.06 -7.41
C ARG A 138 -6.57 1.75 -8.34
N GLY A 139 -6.84 1.64 -9.64
CA GLY A 139 -5.90 1.04 -10.58
C GLY A 139 -5.74 -0.47 -10.37
N GLN A 140 -4.58 -1.01 -10.72
CA GLN A 140 -4.23 -2.42 -10.56
C GLN A 140 -2.93 -2.56 -9.78
N ASN A 141 -2.90 -3.53 -8.85
CA ASN A 141 -1.70 -3.82 -8.08
C ASN A 141 -0.66 -4.50 -8.97
N GLY A 142 0.60 -4.07 -8.83
CA GLY A 142 1.71 -4.86 -9.34
C GLY A 142 1.94 -6.08 -8.47
N TYR A 143 2.56 -7.11 -9.04
CA TYR A 143 2.91 -8.31 -8.31
C TYR A 143 4.19 -8.95 -8.84
N LYS A 144 4.77 -9.83 -8.03
CA LYS A 144 5.91 -10.66 -8.40
C LYS A 144 5.55 -12.11 -8.21
N GLU A 145 5.81 -12.91 -9.24
CA GLU A 145 5.77 -14.35 -9.12
C GLU A 145 7.16 -14.82 -8.70
N VAL A 146 7.21 -15.57 -7.60
CA VAL A 146 8.46 -16.13 -7.08
C VAL A 146 8.35 -17.64 -7.02
N SER A 147 9.39 -18.34 -7.45
CA SER A 147 9.53 -19.77 -7.17
C SER A 147 9.87 -19.95 -5.71
N VAL A 148 9.28 -20.96 -5.07
CA VAL A 148 9.56 -21.31 -3.69
C VAL A 148 10.14 -22.72 -3.60
N ASP A 149 11.01 -22.93 -2.62
CA ASP A 149 11.53 -24.25 -2.27
C ASP A 149 10.46 -25.10 -1.54
N PRO A 150 10.73 -26.39 -1.26
CA PRO A 150 9.79 -27.25 -0.51
C PRO A 150 9.46 -26.76 0.91
N GLN A 151 10.22 -25.81 1.44
CA GLN A 151 10.02 -25.16 2.73
C GLN A 151 9.25 -23.84 2.61
N ASN A 152 8.72 -23.51 1.42
CA ASN A 152 8.02 -22.26 1.08
C ASN A 152 8.89 -20.99 1.21
N MET A 153 10.20 -21.10 1.04
CA MET A 153 11.11 -19.96 0.97
C MET A 153 11.31 -19.54 -0.49
N ALA A 154 11.31 -18.24 -0.77
CA ALA A 154 11.52 -17.74 -2.13
C ALA A 154 12.96 -18.01 -2.62
N GLU A 155 13.09 -18.61 -3.80
CA GLU A 155 14.36 -18.88 -4.45
C GLU A 155 14.66 -17.88 -5.57
N LYS A 156 13.68 -17.61 -6.44
CA LYS A 156 13.90 -16.80 -7.64
C LYS A 156 12.64 -16.06 -8.07
N ILE A 157 12.81 -14.86 -8.59
CA ILE A 157 11.74 -14.12 -9.28
C ILE A 157 11.52 -14.74 -10.66
N VAL A 158 10.29 -15.16 -10.94
CA VAL A 158 9.83 -15.77 -12.19
C VAL A 158 9.24 -14.70 -13.11
N ASN A 159 8.39 -13.84 -12.58
CA ASN A 159 7.76 -12.74 -13.32
C ASN A 159 7.58 -11.50 -12.44
N ILE A 160 7.53 -10.32 -13.06
CA ILE A 160 7.24 -9.05 -12.42
C ILE A 160 6.22 -8.30 -13.28
N GLU A 161 5.05 -8.05 -12.71
CA GLU A 161 4.05 -7.16 -13.30
C GLU A 161 4.04 -5.82 -12.54
N PRO A 162 4.32 -4.68 -13.21
CA PRO A 162 4.29 -3.38 -12.57
C PRO A 162 2.84 -2.95 -12.24
N PRO A 163 2.63 -2.11 -11.22
CA PRO A 163 1.31 -1.56 -10.93
C PRO A 163 0.83 -0.65 -12.07
N VAL A 164 -0.50 -0.60 -12.25
CA VAL A 164 -1.14 0.34 -13.18
C VAL A 164 -1.86 1.40 -12.37
N LYS A 165 -1.47 2.66 -12.55
CA LYS A 165 -2.09 3.79 -11.86
C LYS A 165 -3.57 3.90 -12.22
N GLY A 166 -4.41 4.15 -11.22
CA GLY A 166 -5.82 4.47 -11.41
C GLY A 166 -6.04 5.82 -12.11
N SER A 167 -7.27 6.06 -12.52
CA SER A 167 -7.69 7.31 -13.13
C SER A 167 -7.67 8.45 -12.12
N ASN A 168 -7.38 9.67 -12.60
CA ASN A 168 -7.65 10.87 -11.80
C ASN A 168 -9.11 11.29 -12.02
N ILE A 169 -9.71 11.93 -11.02
CA ILE A 169 -11.09 12.43 -11.09
C ILE A 169 -11.07 13.95 -10.97
N TRP A 170 -11.76 14.61 -11.89
CA TRP A 170 -12.01 16.05 -11.84
C TRP A 170 -13.48 16.26 -11.55
N THR A 171 -13.76 17.00 -10.48
CA THR A 171 -15.14 17.25 -10.03
C THR A 171 -15.51 18.71 -10.26
N THR A 172 -16.81 18.97 -10.45
CA THR A 172 -17.36 20.33 -10.60
C THR A 172 -17.84 20.90 -9.26
N ILE A 173 -17.52 20.26 -8.13
CA ILE A 173 -18.01 20.64 -6.81
C ILE A 173 -17.34 21.95 -6.40
N ASN A 174 -18.15 22.99 -6.20
CA ASN A 174 -17.71 24.30 -5.74
C ASN A 174 -18.17 24.52 -4.29
N LYS A 175 -17.22 24.79 -3.38
CA LYS A 175 -17.45 24.97 -1.92
C LYS A 175 -18.43 26.09 -1.53
N LYS A 176 -18.83 27.01 -2.42
CA LYS A 176 -19.64 28.19 -2.06
C LYS A 176 -21.09 27.93 -1.59
N PHE A 177 -21.46 26.68 -1.31
CA PHE A 177 -22.74 26.34 -0.68
C PHE A 177 -22.51 25.48 0.57
N SER A 178 -22.00 26.11 1.63
CA SER A 178 -22.13 25.66 3.03
C SER A 178 -22.16 26.88 3.93
#